data_AF-A0A3Q3QM32-F1
#
_entry.id   AF-A0A3Q3QM32-F1
#
_cell.length_a   1.000
_cell.length_b   1.000
_cell.length_c   1.000
_cell.angle_alpha   90.00
_cell.angle_beta   90.00
_cell.angle_gamma   90.00
#
_symmetry.space_group_name_H-M   'P 1'
#
loop_
_entity.id
_entity.type
_entity.pdbx_description
1 polymer ?
#
loop_
_entity_poly.entity_id
_entity_poly.type
_entity_poly.pdbx_seq_one_letter_code
_entity_poly.pdbx_strand_id
1 'polypeptide(L)' 'MPPKPLEPLAKKLMKAVIALELMGVLGAYGLFLMMNSSRDFRSTVKRRFPSILEVYYKSNEWAGVYGIREGDHEAWSQN' A
#
# COMPACT_ATOMS: atom_id res chain seq x y z
N MET A 1 10.25 -44.31 -7.65
CA MET A 1 10.96 -43.14 -7.08
C MET A 1 10.70 -43.11 -5.59
N PRO A 2 11.73 -42.95 -4.73
CA PRO A 2 11.52 -42.87 -3.29
C PRO A 2 10.67 -41.63 -2.95
N PRO A 3 9.75 -41.70 -1.97
CA PRO A 3 8.91 -40.57 -1.59
C PRO A 3 9.81 -39.42 -1.10
N LYS A 4 9.65 -38.22 -1.68
CA LYS A 4 10.35 -37.01 -1.22
C LYS A 4 9.71 -36.57 0.11
N PRO A 5 10.36 -36.78 1.26
CA PRO A 5 9.69 -36.64 2.56
C PRO A 5 9.29 -35.20 2.89
N LEU A 6 9.94 -34.21 2.25
CA LEU A 6 9.72 -32.78 2.50
C LEU A 6 8.76 -32.11 1.51
N GLU A 7 8.36 -32.79 0.44
CA GLU A 7 7.53 -32.21 -0.62
C GLU A 7 6.16 -31.70 -0.13
N PRO A 8 5.45 -32.41 0.78
CA PRO A 8 4.18 -31.92 1.32
C PRO A 8 4.34 -30.66 2.19
N LEU A 9 5.44 -30.55 2.94
CA LEU A 9 5.74 -29.38 3.77
C LEU A 9 6.05 -28.16 2.90
N ALA A 10 6.91 -28.33 1.88
CA ALA A 10 7.25 -27.26 0.95
C ALA A 10 6.01 -26.70 0.24
N LYS A 11 5.09 -27.56 -0.20
CA LYS A 11 3.81 -27.14 -0.82
C LYS A 11 2.92 -26.33 0.13
N LYS A 12 2.88 -26.68 1.42
CA LYS A 12 2.11 -25.92 2.43
C LYS A 12 2.72 -24.53 2.66
N LEU A 13 4.04 -24.45 2.81
CA LEU A 13 4.74 -23.19 2.99
C LEU A 13 4.58 -22.27 1.78
N MET A 14 4.73 -22.81 0.56
CA MET A 14 4.51 -22.04 -0.67
C MET A 14 3.10 -21.44 -0.72
N LYS A 15 2.06 -22.22 -0.43
CA LYS A 15 0.67 -21.71 -0.38
C LYS A 15 0.50 -20.62 0.67
N ALA A 16 1.12 -20.77 1.84
CA ALA A 16 1.07 -19.77 2.90
C ALA A 16 1.75 -18.46 2.47
N VAL A 17 2.91 -18.53 1.80
CA VAL A 17 3.61 -17.36 1.25
C VAL A 17 2.74 -16.67 0.20
N ILE A 18 2.17 -17.42 -0.75
CA ILE A 18 1.27 -16.85 -1.77
C ILE A 18 0.07 -16.17 -1.12
N ALA A 19 -0.56 -16.79 -0.12
CA ALA A 19 -1.68 -16.19 0.59
C ALA A 19 -1.27 -14.89 1.30
N LEU A 20 -0.08 -14.86 1.92
CA LEU A 20 0.46 -13.67 2.58
C LEU A 20 0.75 -12.55 1.57
N GLU A 21 1.35 -12.87 0.43
CA GLU A 21 1.62 -11.91 -0.64
C GLU A 21 0.33 -11.31 -1.20
N LEU A 22 -0.69 -12.15 -1.46
CA LEU A 22 -2.00 -11.69 -1.92
C LEU A 22 -2.65 -10.75 -0.91
N MET A 23 -2.62 -11.09 0.39
CA MET A 23 -3.12 -10.19 1.44
C MET A 23 -2.36 -8.87 1.49
N GLY A 24 -1.04 -8.88 1.31
CA GLY A 24 -0.21 -7.69 1.25
C GLY A 24 -0.57 -6.78 0.07
N VAL A 25 -0.70 -7.34 -1.13
CA VAL A 25 -1.07 -6.59 -2.35
C VAL A 25 -2.48 -6.00 -2.22
N LEU A 26 -3.44 -6.78 -1.75
CA LEU A 26 -4.82 -6.31 -1.53
C LEU A 26 -4.86 -5.19 -0.47
N GLY A 27 -4.11 -5.32 0.61
CA GLY A 27 -3.99 -4.28 1.64
C GLY A 27 -3.40 -2.98 1.10
N ALA A 28 -2.31 -3.08 0.33
CA ALA A 28 -1.67 -1.90 -0.29
C ALA A 28 -2.60 -1.22 -1.30
N TYR A 29 -3.32 -1.99 -2.12
CA TYR A 29 -4.29 -1.45 -3.08
C TYR A 29 -5.49 -0.80 -2.37
N GLY A 30 -6.03 -1.44 -1.33
CA GLY A 30 -7.10 -0.86 -0.51
C GLY A 30 -6.70 0.46 0.15
N LEU A 31 -5.48 0.52 0.70
CA LEU A 31 -4.91 1.75 1.23
C LEU A 31 -4.81 2.85 0.16
N PHE A 32 -4.29 2.50 -1.02
CA PHE A 32 -4.18 3.44 -2.13
C PHE A 32 -5.54 4.01 -2.54
N LEU A 33 -6.58 3.16 -2.65
CA LEU A 33 -7.94 3.60 -2.98
C LEU A 33 -8.52 4.55 -1.92
N MET A 34 -8.33 4.26 -0.63
CA MET A 34 -8.78 5.15 0.45
C MET A 34 -8.08 6.50 0.39
N MET A 35 -6.77 6.52 0.15
CA MET A 35 -6.00 7.77 0.01
C MET A 35 -6.42 8.57 -1.23
N ASN A 36 -6.66 7.90 -2.35
CA ASN A 36 -7.11 8.55 -3.59
C ASN A 36 -8.51 9.14 -3.46
N SER A 37 -9.39 8.50 -2.68
CA SER A 37 -10.79 8.92 -2.56
C SER A 37 -11.02 10.01 -1.50
N SER A 38 -10.16 10.11 -0.47
CA SER A 38 -10.40 11.01 0.66
C SER A 38 -9.15 11.78 1.07
N ARG A 39 -9.26 13.13 1.07
CA ARG A 39 -8.23 14.01 1.62
C ARG A 39 -8.14 13.90 3.15
N ASP A 40 -9.24 13.69 3.85
CA ASP A 40 -9.23 13.54 5.32
C ASP A 40 -8.51 12.26 5.75
N PHE A 41 -8.68 11.19 4.98
CA PHE A 41 -7.91 9.97 5.18
C PHE A 41 -6.42 10.23 4.96
N ARG A 42 -6.04 10.94 3.90
CA ARG A 42 -4.65 11.38 3.69
C ARG A 42 -4.12 12.23 4.84
N SER A 43 -4.93 13.10 5.43
CA SER A 43 -4.55 13.90 6.61
C SER A 43 -4.31 13.02 7.84
N THR A 44 -5.12 11.99 8.03
CA THR A 44 -4.93 11.00 9.10
C THR A 44 -3.62 10.22 8.89
N VAL A 45 -3.37 9.77 7.65
CA VAL A 45 -2.10 9.11 7.28
C VAL A 45 -0.91 10.05 7.45
N LYS A 46 -1.02 11.34 7.11
CA LYS A 46 0.02 12.35 7.36
C LYS A 46 0.44 12.38 8.82
N ARG A 47 -0.55 12.42 9.73
CA ARG A 47 -0.32 12.54 11.18
C ARG A 47 0.28 11.26 11.77
N ARG A 48 -0.15 10.09 11.29
CA ARG A 48 0.26 8.81 11.89
C ARG A 48 1.45 8.16 11.19
N PHE A 49 1.52 8.24 9.87
CA PHE A 49 2.47 7.56 8.99
C PHE A 49 2.91 8.46 7.82
N PRO A 50 3.66 9.54 8.09
CA PRO A 50 4.03 10.52 7.06
C PRO A 50 4.85 9.91 5.90
N SER A 51 5.64 8.88 6.16
CA SER A 51 6.40 8.17 5.12
C SER A 51 5.49 7.43 4.13
N ILE A 52 4.36 6.88 4.57
CA ILE A 52 3.39 6.22 3.70
C ILE A 52 2.71 7.25 2.79
N LEU A 53 2.36 8.41 3.34
CA LEU A 53 1.80 9.51 2.56
C LEU A 53 2.79 10.00 1.47
N GLU A 54 4.07 10.06 1.82
CA GLU A 54 5.11 10.47 0.88
C GLU A 54 5.29 9.45 -0.27
N VAL A 55 5.21 8.15 0.02
CA VAL A 55 5.22 7.11 -1.02
C VAL A 55 4.01 7.24 -1.93
N TYR A 56 2.83 7.52 -1.38
CA TYR A 56 1.62 7.76 -2.18
C TYR A 56 1.79 8.95 -3.13
N TYR A 57 2.32 10.08 -2.67
CA TYR A 57 2.58 11.23 -3.54
C TYR A 57 3.57 10.88 -4.64
N LYS A 58 4.73 10.32 -4.30
CA LYS A 58 5.75 9.95 -5.29
C LYS A 58 5.24 8.95 -6.31
N SER A 59 4.44 7.99 -5.89
CA SER A 59 3.86 6.98 -6.80
C SER A 59 2.91 7.62 -7.81
N ASN A 60 2.07 8.58 -7.39
CA ASN A 60 1.20 9.33 -8.30
C ASN A 60 2.00 10.25 -9.22
N GLU A 61 3.01 10.95 -8.70
CA GLU A 61 3.90 11.81 -9.49
C GLU A 61 4.68 11.02 -10.54
N TRP A 62 5.15 9.81 -10.21
CA TRP A 62 5.77 8.90 -11.16
C TRP A 62 4.80 8.39 -12.23
N ALA A 63 3.52 8.25 -11.88
CA ALA A 63 2.45 7.93 -12.83
C ALA A 63 1.97 9.16 -13.64
N GLY A 64 2.57 10.33 -13.44
CA GLY A 64 2.21 11.58 -14.13
C GLY A 64 1.00 12.31 -13.56
N VAL A 65 0.52 11.91 -12.38
CA VAL A 65 -0.59 12.56 -11.67
C VAL A 65 -0.03 13.55 -10.65
N TYR A 66 -0.02 14.83 -11.01
CA TYR A 66 0.52 15.93 -10.21
C TYR A 66 -0.58 16.77 -9.53
N GLY A 67 -0.21 17.63 -8.59
CA GLY A 67 -1.12 18.58 -7.94
C GLY A 67 -1.81 18.04 -6.67
N ILE A 68 -1.74 16.73 -6.43
CA ILE A 68 -2.33 16.09 -5.25
C ILE A 68 -1.61 16.54 -3.98
N ARG A 69 -0.27 16.59 -4.01
CA ARG A 69 0.57 17.00 -2.89
C ARG A 69 0.35 18.47 -2.57
N GLU A 70 0.45 19.32 -3.58
CA GLU A 70 0.32 20.77 -3.46
C GLU A 70 -1.07 21.13 -2.90
N GLY A 71 -2.14 20.57 -3.49
CA GLY A 71 -3.50 20.84 -3.05
C GLY A 71 -3.80 20.35 -1.63
N ASP A 72 -3.13 19.29 -1.17
CA ASP A 72 -3.22 18.86 0.22
C ASP A 72 -2.46 19.80 1.16
N HIS A 73 -1.25 20.23 0.80
CA HIS A 73 -0.49 21.20 1.59
C HIS A 73 -1.22 22.53 1.73
N GLU A 74 -1.79 23.04 0.64
CA GLU A 74 -2.61 24.25 0.65
C GLU A 74 -3.80 24.08 1.60
N ALA A 75 -4.60 23.03 1.41
CA ALA A 75 -5.78 22.77 2.23
C ALA A 75 -5.46 22.61 3.72
N TRP A 76 -4.31 22.02 4.06
CA TRP A 76 -3.89 21.84 5.45
C TRP A 76 -3.09 23.01 6.03
N SER A 77 -2.66 23.97 5.21
CA SER A 77 -1.99 25.19 5.67
C SER A 77 -2.96 26.33 5.97
N GLN A 78 -4.16 26.28 5.38
CA GLN A 78 -5.22 27.27 5.57
C GLN A 78 -6.09 26.99 6.83
N ASN A 79 -5.68 26.04 7.66
CA ASN A 79 -6.44 25.52 8.78
C ASN A 79 -5.56 25.36 10.03
#